data_AF-A0A1V5MNF9-F1
#
_entry.id   AF-A0A1V5MNF9-F1
#
_cell.length_a   1.000
_cell.length_b   1.000
_cell.length_c   1.000
_cell.angle_alpha   90.00
_cell.angle_beta   90.00
_cell.angle_gamma   90.00
#
_symmetry.space_group_name_H-M   'P 1'
#
loop_
_entity.id
_entity.type
_entity.pdbx_description
1 polymer ?
#
loop_
_entity_poly.entity_id
_entity_poly.type
_entity_poly.pdbx_seq_one_letter_code
_entity_poly.pdbx_strand_id
1 'polypeptide(L)'
;MILQRQGGDTLYIDTWVMSCRVLGRGMEEFVGREIAALAETLGMRYVLGKYIPTKKNHLVADLYPHLGFDRWGQDGGAALWRLDLTKGLPYYTTCITKLDRPLAGQVNE
;
A
#
# COMPACT_ATOMS: atom_id res chain seq x y z
N MET A 1 -0.16 10.00 -4.03
CA MET A 1 0.83 8.96 -3.69
C MET A 1 1.98 9.06 -4.68
N ILE A 2 3.22 8.85 -4.21
CA ILE A 2 4.44 8.88 -5.02
C ILE A 2 5.17 7.56 -4.81
N LEU A 3 5.49 6.88 -5.91
CA LEU A 3 6.24 5.61 -5.95
C LEU A 3 7.51 5.84 -6.76
N GLN A 4 8.61 5.26 -6.32
CA GLN A 4 9.92 5.37 -6.97
C GLN A 4 10.52 3.99 -7.14
N ARG A 5 11.09 3.70 -8.30
CA ARG A 5 11.91 2.50 -8.46
C ARG A 5 13.25 2.71 -7.75
N GLN A 6 13.55 1.90 -6.75
CA GLN A 6 14.91 1.80 -6.22
C GLN A 6 15.64 0.66 -6.93
N GLY A 7 16.94 0.82 -7.14
CA GLY A 7 17.74 -0.10 -7.95
C GLY A 7 17.49 -1.58 -7.67
N GLY A 8 17.64 -2.41 -8.70
CA GLY A 8 17.34 -3.84 -8.63
C GLY A 8 15.85 -4.15 -8.77
N ASP A 9 15.33 -4.91 -7.82
CA ASP A 9 14.00 -5.55 -7.80
C ASP A 9 13.06 -4.91 -6.77
N THR A 10 13.20 -3.60 -6.51
CA THR A 10 12.51 -2.93 -5.40
C THR A 10 11.72 -1.68 -5.82
N LEU A 11 10.45 -1.63 -5.44
CA LEU A 11 9.60 -0.43 -5.52
C LEU A 11 9.54 0.27 -4.16
N TYR A 12 9.86 1.55 -4.11
CA TYR A 12 9.81 2.36 -2.88
C TYR A 12 8.58 3.26 -2.86
N ILE A 13 7.84 3.21 -1.75
CA ILE A 13 6.77 4.15 -1.42
C ILE A 13 7.41 5.38 -0.82
N ASP A 14 7.62 6.39 -1.65
CA ASP A 14 8.16 7.68 -1.23
C ASP A 14 7.16 8.45 -0.36
N THR A 15 5.92 8.58 -0.86
CA THR A 15 4.90 9.37 -0.19
C THR A 15 3.53 8.68 -0.30
N TRP A 16 2.95 8.32 0.84
CA TRP A 16 1.57 7.85 0.95
C TRP A 16 0.73 8.87 1.72
N VAL A 17 -0.23 9.49 1.04
CA VAL A 17 -1.19 10.43 1.63
C VAL A 17 -2.60 9.94 1.34
N MET A 18 -3.44 9.92 2.37
CA MET A 18 -4.88 9.59 2.29
C MET A 18 -5.68 10.61 3.10
N SER A 19 -6.94 10.81 2.72
CA SER A 19 -7.88 11.59 3.51
C SER A 19 -8.24 10.84 4.79
N CYS A 20 -8.35 11.54 5.92
CA CYS A 20 -8.82 10.93 7.17
C CYS A 20 -10.25 10.36 7.08
N ARG A 21 -11.06 10.81 6.11
CA ARG A 21 -12.45 10.36 5.93
C ARG A 21 -12.57 8.94 5.38
N VAL A 22 -11.48 8.39 4.81
CA VAL A 22 -11.47 7.04 4.23
C VAL A 22 -10.68 6.03 5.06
N LEU A 23 -10.04 6.47 6.16
CA LEU A 23 -9.29 5.58 7.03
C LEU A 23 -10.21 4.57 7.74
N GLY A 24 -9.76 3.31 7.83
CA GLY A 24 -10.49 2.19 8.42
C GLY A 24 -11.70 1.75 7.59
N ARG A 25 -11.75 2.09 6.30
CA ARG A 25 -12.89 1.77 5.41
C ARG A 25 -12.51 0.88 4.22
N GLY A 26 -11.35 0.23 4.26
CA GLY A 26 -10.89 -0.64 3.18
C GLY A 26 -10.03 0.05 2.12
N MET A 27 -9.78 1.36 2.25
CA MET A 27 -9.02 2.13 1.25
C MET A 27 -7.53 1.83 1.34
N GLU A 28 -7.03 1.61 2.55
CA GLU A 28 -5.64 1.26 2.82
C GLU A 28 -5.27 -0.07 2.15
N GLU A 29 -6.13 -1.07 2.31
CA GLU A 29 -6.02 -2.40 1.74
C GLU A 29 -6.10 -2.36 0.22
N PHE A 30 -7.04 -1.57 -0.32
CA PHE A 30 -7.17 -1.35 -1.76
C PHE A 30 -5.91 -0.74 -2.35
N VAL A 31 -5.42 0.37 -1.79
CA VAL A 31 -4.20 1.03 -2.28
C VAL A 31 -3.00 0.10 -2.12
N GLY A 32 -2.87 -0.62 -1.00
CA GLY A 32 -1.82 -1.62 -0.79
C GLY A 32 -1.80 -2.71 -1.85
N ARG A 33 -2.98 -3.23 -2.24
CA ARG A 33 -3.12 -4.19 -3.33
C ARG A 33 -2.72 -3.61 -4.68
N GLU A 34 -3.16 -2.41 -5.02
CA GLU A 34 -2.80 -1.77 -6.28
C GLU A 34 -1.28 -1.50 -6.38
N ILE A 35 -0.62 -1.16 -5.27
CA ILE A 35 0.85 -1.01 -5.22
C ILE A 35 1.53 -2.37 -5.45
N ALA A 36 1.07 -3.43 -4.78
CA ALA A 36 1.63 -4.76 -4.95
C ALA A 36 1.46 -5.26 -6.39
N ALA A 37 0.26 -5.13 -6.96
CA ALA A 37 -0.02 -5.48 -8.35
C ALA A 37 0.85 -4.67 -9.31
N LEU A 38 0.99 -3.36 -9.10
CA LEU A 38 1.89 -2.53 -9.90
C LEU A 38 3.33 -3.01 -9.79
N ALA A 39 3.82 -3.30 -8.58
CA ALA A 39 5.17 -3.81 -8.36
C ALA A 39 5.42 -5.14 -9.08
N GLU A 40 4.46 -6.07 -9.03
CA GLU A 40 4.50 -7.33 -9.77
C GLU A 40 4.56 -7.11 -11.28
N THR A 41 3.73 -6.21 -11.84
CA THR A 41 3.76 -5.90 -13.28
C THR A 41 5.07 -5.26 -13.73
N LEU A 42 5.77 -4.57 -12.82
CA LEU A 42 7.10 -3.99 -13.06
C LEU A 42 8.24 -5.00 -12.86
N GLY A 43 7.94 -6.25 -12.47
CA GLY A 43 8.93 -7.29 -12.19
C GLY A 43 9.73 -7.03 -10.91
N MET A 44 9.14 -6.33 -9.94
CA MET A 44 9.74 -6.11 -8.63
C MET A 44 9.49 -7.33 -7.74
N ARG A 45 10.40 -7.57 -6.80
CA ARG A 45 10.27 -8.58 -5.74
C ARG A 45 9.81 -7.97 -4.42
N TYR A 46 10.20 -6.73 -4.17
CA TYR A 46 9.97 -6.06 -2.90
C TYR A 46 9.26 -4.73 -3.07
N VAL A 47 8.41 -4.41 -2.10
CA VAL A 47 7.93 -3.04 -1.88
C VAL A 47 8.47 -2.54 -0.55
N LEU A 48 9.10 -1.37 -0.57
CA LEU A 48 9.65 -0.71 0.61
C LEU A 48 8.82 0.49 0.99
N GLY A 49 8.67 0.70 2.30
CA GLY A 49 8.02 1.87 2.84
C GLY A 49 8.72 2.37 4.10
N LYS A 50 8.48 3.64 4.41
CA LYS A 50 9.01 4.30 5.61
C LYS A 50 7.86 4.91 6.40
N TYR A 51 7.88 4.73 7.73
CA TYR A 51 6.98 5.41 8.65
C TYR A 51 7.80 6.33 9.56
N ILE A 52 7.53 7.64 9.46
CA ILE A 52 8.15 8.66 10.31
C ILE A 52 7.08 9.10 11.32
N PRO A 53 7.21 8.73 12.61
CA PRO A 53 6.20 9.06 13.62
C PRO A 53 6.11 10.58 13.84
N THR A 54 4.88 11.11 13.83
CA THR A 54 4.56 12.49 14.19
C THR A 54 3.28 12.52 14.99
N LYS A 55 2.98 13.65 15.64
CA LYS A 55 1.70 13.82 16.35
C LYS A 55 0.47 13.65 15.42
N LYS A 56 0.62 13.95 14.12
CA LYS A 56 -0.49 14.00 13.16
C LYS A 56 -0.81 12.66 12.49
N ASN A 57 0.11 11.69 12.52
CA ASN A 57 -0.02 10.42 11.78
C ASN A 57 0.03 9.17 12.68
N HIS A 58 -0.27 9.33 13.97
CA HIS A 58 -0.30 8.19 14.90
C HIS A 58 -1.36 7.15 14.51
N LEU A 59 -2.48 7.59 13.91
CA LEU A 59 -3.58 6.71 13.47
C LEU A 59 -3.16 5.66 12.42
N VAL A 60 -2.04 5.89 11.73
CA VAL A 60 -1.53 4.99 10.68
C VAL A 60 -0.22 4.32 11.08
N ALA A 61 0.12 4.30 12.38
CA ALA A 61 1.34 3.67 12.87
C ALA A 61 1.44 2.18 12.50
N ASP A 62 0.29 1.49 12.48
CA ASP A 62 0.18 0.06 12.18
C ASP A 62 -0.23 -0.22 10.72
N LEU A 63 -0.22 0.80 9.85
CA LEU A 63 -0.62 0.66 8.44
C LEU A 63 0.19 -0.44 7.73
N TYR A 64 1.52 -0.39 7.82
CA TYR A 64 2.39 -1.36 7.14
C TYR A 64 2.19 -2.80 7.65
N PRO A 65 2.24 -3.08 8.97
CA PRO A 65 1.91 -4.40 9.51
C PRO A 65 0.56 -4.93 9.02
N HIS A 66 -0.47 -4.08 9.06
CA HIS A 66 -1.83 -4.46 8.65
C HIS A 66 -1.88 -4.88 7.17
N LEU A 67 -1.06 -4.26 6.33
CA LEU A 67 -0.93 -4.57 4.91
C LEU A 67 0.01 -5.76 4.61
N GLY A 68 0.51 -6.45 5.64
CA GLY A 68 1.41 -7.60 5.48
C GLY A 68 2.87 -7.25 5.27
N PHE A 69 3.29 -6.00 5.53
CA PHE A 69 4.70 -5.64 5.51
C PHE A 69 5.39 -6.13 6.78
N ASP A 70 6.57 -6.71 6.61
CA ASP A 70 7.45 -7.07 7.71
C ASP A 70 8.34 -5.88 8.10
N ARG A 71 8.63 -5.75 9.39
CA ARG A 71 9.60 -4.75 9.86
C ARG A 71 10.99 -5.11 9.32
N TRP A 72 11.59 -4.20 8.58
CA TRP A 72 12.86 -4.42 7.90
C TRP A 72 14.03 -3.69 8.57
N GLY A 73 13.77 -2.55 9.20
CA GLY A 73 14.81 -1.78 9.87
C GLY A 73 14.33 -0.48 10.49
N GLN A 74 15.30 0.38 10.80
CA GLN A 74 15.07 1.71 11.34
C GLN A 74 16.14 2.67 10.81
N ASP A 75 15.73 3.90 10.53
CA ASP A 75 16.62 4.96 10.05
C ASP A 75 16.18 6.32 10.62
N GLY A 76 17.06 6.99 11.38
CA GLY A 76 16.78 8.33 11.90
C GLY A 76 15.48 8.48 12.69
N GLY A 77 15.08 7.43 13.43
CA GLY A 77 13.81 7.40 14.17
C GLY A 77 12.59 6.95 13.36
N ALA A 78 12.74 6.68 12.07
CA ALA A 78 11.70 6.14 11.22
C ALA A 78 11.78 4.61 11.15
N ALA A 79 10.63 3.94 11.15
CA ALA A 79 10.56 2.50 10.91
C ALA A 79 10.57 2.21 9.40
N LEU A 80 11.39 1.26 8.97
CA LEU A 80 11.45 0.77 7.61
C LEU A 80 10.69 -0.55 7.51
N TRP A 81 9.88 -0.66 6.46
CA TRP A 81 8.94 -1.76 6.24
C TRP A 81 9.19 -2.36 4.86
N ARG A 82 9.07 -3.67 4.75
CA ARG A 82 9.24 -4.40 3.49
C ARG A 82 8.13 -5.41 3.29
N LEU A 83 7.48 -5.35 2.13
CA LEU A 83 6.61 -6.40 1.63
C LEU A 83 7.39 -7.28 0.67
N ASP A 84 7.33 -8.59 0.88
CA ASP A 84 7.86 -9.60 -0.05
C ASP A 84 6.71 -10.14 -0.90
N LEU A 85 6.72 -9.83 -2.20
CA LEU A 85 5.63 -10.18 -3.11
C LEU A 85 5.50 -11.69 -3.30
N THR A 86 6.53 -12.47 -2.99
CA THR A 86 6.47 -13.95 -3.06
C THR A 86 5.58 -14.57 -1.98
N LYS A 87 5.29 -13.84 -0.90
CA LYS A 87 4.41 -14.29 0.19
C LYS A 87 2.92 -14.05 -0.09
N GLY A 88 2.60 -13.23 -1.09
CA GLY A 88 1.25 -12.71 -1.30
C GLY A 88 0.82 -11.72 -0.21
N LEU A 89 -0.34 -11.09 -0.42
CA LEU A 89 -0.96 -10.19 0.55
C LEU A 89 -1.91 -10.96 1.49
N PRO A 90 -2.12 -10.47 2.74
CA PRO A 90 -3.08 -11.08 3.65
C PRO A 90 -4.52 -10.97 3.11
N TYR A 91 -5.39 -11.87 3.59
CA TYR A 91 -6.82 -11.81 3.29
C TYR A 91 -7.50 -10.75 4.17
N TYR A 92 -8.18 -9.79 3.54
CA TYR A 92 -8.92 -8.74 4.22
C TYR A 92 -10.42 -9.05 4.22
N THR A 93 -11.10 -8.85 5.35
CA THR A 93 -12.57 -9.05 5.47
C THR A 93 -13.38 -7.95 4.81
N THR A 94 -12.82 -6.75 4.63
CA THR A 94 -13.43 -5.64 3.89
C THR A 94 -12.61 -5.37 2.64
N CYS A 95 -13.29 -5.31 1.49
CA CYS A 95 -12.63 -5.18 0.20
C CYS A 95 -13.32 -4.10 -0.65
N ILE A 96 -12.57 -3.06 -0.99
CA ILE A 96 -12.89 -2.20 -2.14
C ILE A 96 -12.24 -2.86 -3.35
N THR A 97 -13.01 -3.06 -4.42
CA THR A 97 -12.53 -3.70 -5.65
C THR A 97 -12.75 -2.78 -6.83
N LYS A 98 -11.74 -2.64 -7.67
CA LYS A 98 -11.86 -2.00 -8.97
C LYS A 98 -12.62 -2.93 -9.91
N LEU A 99 -13.69 -2.44 -10.52
CA LEU A 99 -14.43 -3.20 -11.52
C LEU A 99 -13.74 -3.04 -12.88
N ASP A 100 -13.30 -4.15 -13.46
CA ASP A 100 -12.62 -4.17 -14.77
C ASP A 100 -13.59 -4.01 -15.97
N ARG A 101 -14.90 -3.93 -15.70
CA ARG A 101 -15.96 -3.68 -16.68
C ARG A 101 -16.89 -2.58 -16.17
N PRO A 102 -17.41 -1.70 -17.05
CA PRO A 102 -18.51 -0.81 -16.67
C PRO A 102 -19.68 -1.61 -16.10
N LEU A 103 -20.29 -1.06 -15.05
CA LEU A 103 -21.53 -1.59 -14.48
C LEU A 103 -22.57 -1.65 -15.61
N ALA A 104 -23.09 -2.85 -15.89
CA ALA A 104 -24.18 -2.99 -16.84
C ALA A 104 -25.37 -2.17 -16.32
N GLY A 105 -25.67 -1.03 -16.95
CA GLY A 105 -26.82 -0.20 -16.58
C GLY A 105 -26.69 1.32 -16.61
N GLN A 106 -25.65 1.91 -17.20
CA GLN A 106 -25.65 3.34 -17.56
C GLN A 106 -25.25 3.55 -19.02
N VAL A 107 -26.09 3.03 -19.91
CA VAL A 107 -26.39 3.69 -21.18
C VAL A 107 -27.79 4.23 -20.98
N ASN A 108 -27.97 5.55 -21.03
CA ASN A 108 -29.24 6.21 -21.40
C ASN A 108 -28.93 7.68 -21.73
N GLU A 109 -29.11 7.96 -23.02
CA GLU A 109 -29.36 9.23 -23.76
C GLU A 109 -28.46 10.45 -23.55
#